data_AF-F8WW24-F1
#
_entry.id   AF-F8WW24-F1
#
_cell.length_a   1.000
_cell.length_b   1.000
_cell.length_c   1.000
_cell.angle_alpha   90.00
_cell.angle_beta   90.00
_cell.angle_gamma   90.00
#
_symmetry.space_group_name_H-M   'P 1'
#
loop_
_entity.id
_entity.type
_entity.pdbx_description
1 polymer ?
#
loop_
_entity_poly.entity_id
_entity_poly.type
_entity_poly.pdbx_seq_one_letter_code
_entity_poly.pdbx_strand_id
1 'polypeptide(L)' 'MEKLERGDINLEPIYTFFKEDISPKDFAKLLDEFLYNYVVLFIQCQSDAIISTHKDTLEFIHYLKTLRDIVPLCDKRQ' A
#
# COMPACT_ATOMS: atom_id res chain seq x y z
N MET A 1 16.16 -4.54 21.42
CA MET A 1 15.87 -4.04 20.06
C MET A 1 16.44 -5.07 19.09
N GLU A 2 15.60 -6.00 18.63
CA GLU A 2 15.98 -6.86 17.51
C GLU A 2 16.22 -5.97 16.29
N LYS A 3 17.45 -5.98 15.78
CA LYS A 3 17.72 -5.45 14.46
C LYS A 3 17.03 -6.42 13.50
N LEU A 4 15.92 -5.99 12.90
CA LEU A 4 15.41 -6.61 11.68
C LEU A 4 16.58 -6.64 10.69
N GLU A 5 17.20 -7.79 10.52
CA GLU A 5 18.12 -8.03 9.42
C GLU A 5 17.30 -7.79 8.16
N ARG A 6 17.55 -6.68 7.46
CA ARG A 6 17.02 -6.47 6.11
C ARG A 6 17.68 -7.54 5.26
N GLY A 7 17.08 -8.73 5.21
CA GLY A 7 17.37 -9.68 4.15
C GLY A 7 17.18 -8.92 2.83
N ASP A 8 18.10 -9.11 1.88
CA ASP A 8 18.00 -8.49 0.57
C ASP A 8 16.67 -8.91 -0.06
N ILE A 9 15.68 -8.02 0.01
CA ILE A 9 14.37 -8.26 -0.59
C ILE A 9 14.59 -8.17 -2.09
N ASN A 10 14.37 -9.28 -2.80
CA ASN A 10 14.37 -9.28 -4.25
C ASN A 10 13.19 -8.44 -4.76
N LEU A 11 13.49 -7.22 -5.22
CA LEU A 11 12.49 -6.28 -5.74
C LEU A 11 12.16 -6.50 -7.22
N GLU A 12 12.87 -7.41 -7.91
CA GLU A 12 12.68 -7.65 -9.35
C GLU A 12 11.23 -8.01 -9.72
N PRO A 13 10.52 -8.90 -8.98
CA PRO A 13 9.13 -9.22 -9.31
C PRO A 13 8.19 -8.01 -9.22
N ILE A 14 8.44 -7.13 -8.23
CA ILE A 14 7.64 -5.91 -8.02
C ILE A 14 7.91 -4.91 -9.15
N TYR A 15 9.19 -4.79 -9.54
CA TYR A 15 9.59 -3.92 -10.63
C TYR A 15 9.00 -4.36 -11.98
N THR A 16 9.06 -5.67 -12.30
CA THR A 16 8.43 -6.24 -13.49
C THR A 16 6.92 -5.97 -13.49
N PHE A 17 6.25 -6.24 -12.36
CA PHE A 17 4.82 -5.99 -12.23
C PHE A 17 4.46 -4.54 -12.59
N PHE A 18 5.18 -3.55 -12.05
CA PHE A 18 4.93 -2.14 -12.31
C PHE A 18 5.25 -1.66 -13.72
N LYS A 19 6.13 -2.34 -14.45
CA LYS A 19 6.52 -1.94 -15.80
C LYS A 19 5.77 -2.67 -16.90
N GLU A 20 5.49 -3.95 -16.69
CA GLU A 20 5.10 -4.87 -17.75
C GLU A 20 3.66 -5.38 -17.55
N ASP A 21 3.27 -5.65 -16.30
CA ASP A 21 2.02 -6.38 -16.02
C ASP A 21 0.83 -5.48 -15.69
N ILE A 22 1.06 -4.24 -15.26
CA ILE A 22 -0.01 -3.34 -14.85
C ILE A 22 0.16 -1.91 -15.38
N SER A 23 -0.96 -1.29 -15.79
CA SER A 23 -0.96 0.13 -16.08
C SER A 23 -0.95 0.93 -14.77
N PRO A 24 -0.34 2.13 -14.72
CA PRO A 24 -0.38 2.95 -13.51
C PRO A 24 -1.83 3.23 -13.07
N LYS A 25 -2.75 3.49 -13.99
CA LYS A 25 -4.17 3.71 -13.67
C LYS A 25 -4.82 2.50 -13.02
N ASP A 26 -4.56 1.29 -13.50
CA ASP A 26 -5.16 0.08 -12.93
C ASP A 26 -4.51 -0.27 -11.59
N PHE A 27 -3.21 -0.01 -11.41
CA PHE A 27 -2.57 -0.15 -10.11
C PHE A 27 -3.15 0.82 -9.07
N ALA A 28 -3.44 2.06 -9.47
CA ALA A 28 -4.07 3.03 -8.57
C ALA A 28 -5.47 2.57 -8.11
N LYS A 29 -6.25 1.91 -8.98
CA LYS A 29 -7.53 1.30 -8.58
C LYS A 29 -7.33 0.19 -7.56
N LEU A 30 -6.35 -0.70 -7.79
CA LEU A 30 -6.04 -1.76 -6.81
C LEU A 30 -5.59 -1.19 -5.45
N LEU A 31 -4.80 -0.11 -5.46
CA LEU A 31 -4.43 0.58 -4.22
C LEU A 31 -5.64 1.19 -3.51
N ASP A 32 -6.60 1.74 -4.25
CA ASP A 32 -7.83 2.29 -3.68
C ASP A 32 -8.70 1.20 -3.04
N GLU A 33 -8.89 0.07 -3.72
CA GLU A 33 -9.57 -1.11 -3.19
C GLU A 33 -8.88 -1.68 -1.96
N PHE A 34 -7.54 -1.75 -1.99
CA PHE A 34 -6.74 -2.19 -0.84
C PHE A 34 -6.92 -1.25 0.36
N LEU A 35 -6.82 0.07 0.14
CA LEU A 35 -7.01 1.08 1.18
C LEU A 35 -8.40 0.99 1.80
N TYR A 36 -9.44 0.84 0.96
CA TYR A 36 -10.81 0.66 1.43
C TYR A 36 -10.95 -0.56 2.32
N ASN A 37 -10.51 -1.73 1.85
CA ASN A 37 -10.59 -2.98 2.59
C ASN A 37 -9.78 -2.92 3.90
N TYR A 38 -8.60 -2.30 3.88
CA TYR A 38 -7.78 -2.13 5.07
C TYR A 38 -8.46 -1.23 6.10
N VAL A 39 -9.07 -0.11 5.69
CA VAL A 39 -9.81 0.78 6.59
C VAL A 39 -11.04 0.08 7.17
N VAL A 40 -11.78 -0.71 6.38
CA VAL A 40 -12.91 -1.50 6.87
C VAL A 40 -12.46 -2.49 7.93
N LEU A 41 -11.42 -3.28 7.65
CA LEU A 41 -10.85 -4.25 8.60
C LEU A 41 -10.36 -3.53 9.86
N PHE A 42 -9.69 -2.40 9.69
CA PHE A 42 -9.19 -1.59 10.79
C PHE A 42 -10.33 -1.14 11.73
N ILE A 43 -11.44 -0.65 11.17
CA ILE A 43 -12.62 -0.25 11.95
C ILE A 43 -13.23 -1.46 12.67
N GLN A 44 -13.33 -2.62 12.01
CA GLN A 44 -13.84 -3.86 12.62
C GLN A 44 -12.95 -4.34 13.77
N CYS A 45 -11.62 -4.30 13.62
CA CYS A 45 -10.70 -4.68 14.69
C CYS A 45 -10.77 -3.72 15.89
N GLN A 46 -11.07 -2.43 15.66
CA GLN A 46 -11.30 -1.47 16.73
C GLN A 46 -12.64 -1.71 17.45
N SER A 47 -13.71 -2.06 16.73
CA SER A 47 -15.02 -2.35 17.35
C SER A 47 -14.99 -3.56 18.26
N ASP A 48 -14.17 -4.57 17.91
CA ASP A 48 -14.04 -5.79 18.70
C ASP A 48 -13.04 -5.64 19.86
N ALA A 49 -12.43 -4.46 20.02
CA ALA A 49 -11.40 -4.14 21.03
C ALA A 49 -10.17 -5.08 21.04
N ILE A 50 -9.96 -5.84 19.95
CA ILE A 50 -8.95 -6.92 19.91
C ILE A 50 -7.54 -6.35 19.78
N ILE A 51 -7.34 -5.19 19.14
CA ILE A 51 -6.00 -4.72 18.77
C ILE A 51 -5.87 -3.19 18.91
N SER A 52 -4.87 -2.74 19.68
CA SER A 52 -4.46 -1.34 19.70
C SER A 52 -3.79 -0.96 18.39
N THR A 53 -4.18 0.17 17.80
CA THR A 53 -3.56 0.69 16.57
C THR A 53 -2.08 0.99 16.81
N HIS A 54 -1.20 0.49 15.94
CA HIS A 54 0.21 0.86 15.99
C HIS A 54 0.36 2.34 15.67
N LYS A 55 1.24 3.06 16.39
CA LYS A 55 1.42 4.51 16.24
C LYS A 55 1.70 4.97 14.80
N ASP A 56 2.34 4.13 14.00
CA ASP A 56 2.75 4.45 12.63
C ASP A 56 1.68 4.09 11.58
N THR A 57 0.55 3.50 11.99
CA THR A 57 -0.52 3.08 11.06
C THR A 57 -1.12 4.25 10.28
N LEU A 58 -1.32 5.41 10.94
CA LEU A 58 -1.85 6.61 10.27
C LEU A 58 -0.91 7.14 9.19
N GLU A 59 0.40 7.17 9.51
CA GLU A 59 1.44 7.59 8.57
C GLU A 59 1.55 6.62 7.39
N PHE A 60 1.48 5.31 7.66
CA PHE A 60 1.47 4.29 6.61
C PHE A 60 0.27 4.42 5.66
N ILE A 61 -0.94 4.61 6.19
CA ILE A 61 -2.15 4.85 5.37
C ILE A 61 -1.97 6.12 4.54
N HIS A 62 -1.40 7.19 5.11
CA HIS A 62 -1.14 8.43 4.39
C HIS A 62 -0.19 8.23 3.20
N TYR A 63 0.90 7.49 3.38
CA TYR A 63 1.83 7.18 2.29
C TYR A 63 1.17 6.36 1.18
N LEU A 64 0.39 5.34 1.52
CA LEU A 64 -0.34 4.54 0.53
C LEU A 64 -1.36 5.38 -0.25
N LYS A 65 -2.09 6.26 0.45
CA LYS A 65 -3.04 7.19 -0.17
C LYS A 65 -2.34 8.13 -1.14
N THR A 66 -1.20 8.68 -0.72
CA THR A 66 -0.37 9.59 -1.54
C THR A 66 0.17 8.88 -2.78
N LEU A 67 0.64 7.64 -2.63
CA LEU A 67 1.09 6.81 -3.75
C LEU A 67 -0.05 6.59 -4.75
N ARG A 68 -1.23 6.21 -4.26
CA ARG A 68 -2.45 6.02 -5.07
C ARG A 68 -2.86 7.28 -5.83
N ASP A 69 -2.66 8.47 -5.27
CA ASP A 69 -2.97 9.74 -5.92
C ASP A 69 -1.96 10.12 -7.03
N ILE A 70 -0.68 9.77 -6.86
CA ILE A 70 0.41 10.14 -7.78
C ILE A 70 0.56 9.13 -8.92
N VAL A 71 0.37 7.84 -8.65
CA VAL A 71 0.59 6.75 -9.62
C VAL A 71 -0.13 6.98 -10.96
N PRO A 72 -1.40 7.41 -11.04
CA PRO A 72 -2.07 7.67 -12.32
C PRO A 72 -1.37 8.73 -13.19
N LEU A 73 -0.63 9.65 -12.57
CA LEU A 73 0.11 10.72 -13.26
C LEU A 73 1.41 10.20 -13.91
N CYS A 74 1.86 8.99 -13.54
CA CYS A 74 3.06 8.37 -14.10
C CYS A 74 2.80 7.66 -15.45
N ASP A 75 1.55 7.65 -15.92
CA ASP A 75 1.20 7.10 -17.23
C ASP A 75 1.76 8.00 -18.35
N LYS A 76 2.92 7.62 -18.88
CA LYS A 76 3.62 8.34 -19.94
C LYS A 76 2.93 8.23 -21.32
N ARG A 77 1.85 7.44 -21.43
CA ARG A 77 1.02 7.35 -22.62
C ARG A 77 -0.06 8.44 -22.58
N GLN A 78 0.35 9.69 -22.73
CA GLN A 78 -0.55 10.78 -23.14
C GLN A 78 -0.54 10.88 -24.66
#